data_AF-A0A1K0FPB4-F1
#
_entry.id   AF-A0A1K0FPB4-F1
#
_cell.length_a   1.000
_cell.length_b   1.000
_cell.length_c   1.000
_cell.angle_alpha   90.00
_cell.angle_beta   90.00
_cell.angle_gamma   90.00
#
_symmetry.space_group_name_H-M   'P 1'
#
loop_
_entity.id
_entity.type
_entity.pdbx_description
1 polymer ?
#
loop_
_entity_poly.entity_id
_entity_poly.type
_entity_poly.pdbx_seq_one_letter_code
_entity_poly.pdbx_strand_id
1 'polypeptide(L)'
;MRAGITGRVARVRTATARATVLPLLVRGGIGLAFLAALLVAWPVSLVLSRSVALLAVVAVYPALAPRGRGPTVAALTVVGGWILDTTWYDARIALWRVLAVATLLYAGHTLSALAAVLPYDAVVTADVVTAWLARAGAVVLGSAVLTVIALGLTAGLAGPAFVLASLVGLAAAVGLTLLLARLLRRA
;
A
#
# COMPACT_ATOMS: atom_id res chain seq x y z
N MET A 1 16.63 -4.73 -34.76
CA MET A 1 15.80 -5.14 -33.59
C MET A 1 16.59 -5.89 -32.50
N ARG A 2 17.48 -6.85 -32.83
CA ARG A 2 18.27 -7.64 -31.85
C ARG A 2 19.25 -6.82 -30.97
N ALA A 3 19.85 -5.75 -31.49
CA ALA A 3 20.78 -4.88 -30.75
C ALA A 3 20.13 -4.08 -29.60
N GLY A 4 18.83 -3.78 -29.69
CA GLY A 4 18.10 -3.08 -28.63
C GLY A 4 17.80 -3.98 -27.43
N ILE A 5 17.62 -5.28 -27.66
CA ILE A 5 17.34 -6.28 -26.61
C ILE A 5 18.62 -6.57 -25.82
N THR A 6 19.76 -6.78 -26.50
CA THR A 6 21.05 -7.00 -25.83
C THR A 6 21.49 -5.79 -24.99
N GLY A 7 21.24 -4.56 -25.47
CA GLY A 7 21.51 -3.34 -24.71
C GLY A 7 20.58 -3.09 -23.51
N ARG A 8 19.38 -3.67 -23.49
CA ARG A 8 18.50 -3.67 -22.30
C ARG A 8 18.93 -4.73 -21.31
N VAL A 9 19.27 -5.93 -21.77
CA VAL A 9 19.76 -7.03 -20.94
C VAL A 9 21.07 -6.67 -20.25
N ALA A 10 22.01 -6.02 -20.94
CA ALA A 10 23.27 -5.56 -20.36
C ALA A 10 23.06 -4.50 -19.27
N ARG A 11 22.09 -3.60 -19.45
CA ARG A 11 21.71 -2.57 -18.45
C ARG A 11 21.03 -3.18 -17.22
N VAL A 12 20.13 -4.14 -17.42
CA VAL A 12 19.51 -4.88 -16.31
C VAL A 12 20.58 -5.63 -15.52
N ARG A 13 21.53 -6.29 -16.22
CA ARG A 13 22.61 -7.05 -15.60
C ARG A 13 23.62 -6.18 -14.84
N THR A 14 23.95 -4.99 -15.35
CA THR A 14 24.82 -4.05 -14.63
C THR A 14 24.11 -3.38 -13.46
N ALA A 15 22.80 -3.13 -13.57
CA ALA A 15 21.99 -2.65 -12.45
C ALA A 15 21.83 -3.70 -11.34
N THR A 16 21.63 -4.97 -11.68
CA THR A 16 21.57 -6.05 -10.68
C THR A 16 22.92 -6.37 -10.06
N ALA A 17 24.02 -6.26 -10.81
CA ALA A 17 25.37 -6.45 -10.27
C ALA A 17 25.80 -5.36 -9.27
N ARG A 18 25.16 -4.18 -9.30
CA ARG A 18 25.39 -3.07 -8.35
C ARG A 18 24.30 -2.93 -7.28
N ALA A 19 23.24 -3.74 -7.35
CA ALA A 19 22.14 -3.66 -6.42
C ALA A 19 22.61 -4.16 -5.05
N THR A 20 22.67 -3.26 -4.08
CA THR A 20 22.83 -3.65 -2.68
C THR A 20 21.59 -4.44 -2.23
N VAL A 21 21.73 -5.33 -1.25
CA VAL A 21 20.64 -6.22 -0.77
C VAL A 21 19.40 -5.42 -0.36
N LEU A 22 19.59 -4.21 0.17
CA LEU A 22 18.50 -3.43 0.74
C LEU A 22 17.48 -2.89 -0.30
N PRO A 23 17.85 -2.19 -1.39
CA PRO A 23 16.91 -1.83 -2.45
C PRO A 23 16.08 -3.02 -2.97
N LEU A 24 16.69 -4.21 -3.04
CA LEU A 24 15.99 -5.43 -3.43
C LEU A 24 14.97 -5.85 -2.35
N LEU A 25 15.37 -5.85 -1.08
CA LEU A 25 14.47 -6.12 0.04
C LEU A 25 13.31 -5.13 0.13
N VAL A 26 13.55 -3.83 -0.11
CA VAL A 26 12.49 -2.81 -0.13
C VAL A 26 11.48 -3.12 -1.24
N ARG A 27 11.95 -3.43 -2.45
CA ARG A 27 11.06 -3.80 -3.57
C ARG A 27 10.32 -5.10 -3.32
N GLY A 28 10.98 -6.10 -2.76
CA GLY A 28 10.35 -7.33 -2.31
C GLY A 28 9.26 -7.05 -1.26
N GLY A 29 9.56 -6.18 -0.30
CA GLY A 29 8.63 -5.73 0.73
C GLY A 29 7.40 -5.02 0.15
N ILE A 30 7.56 -4.18 -0.88
CA ILE A 30 6.43 -3.55 -1.59
C ILE A 30 5.51 -4.62 -2.17
N GLY A 31 6.08 -5.57 -2.93
CA GLY A 31 5.31 -6.62 -3.58
C GLY A 31 4.61 -7.52 -2.57
N LEU A 32 5.31 -7.93 -1.50
CA LEU A 32 4.75 -8.74 -0.43
C LEU A 32 3.63 -8.02 0.33
N ALA A 33 3.81 -6.74 0.66
CA ALA A 33 2.81 -5.96 1.37
C ALA A 33 1.52 -5.82 0.54
N PHE A 34 1.63 -5.45 -0.74
CA PHE A 34 0.45 -5.34 -1.61
C PHE A 34 -0.18 -6.69 -1.93
N LEU A 35 0.62 -7.75 -2.12
CA LEU A 35 0.09 -9.09 -2.35
C LEU A 35 -0.70 -9.56 -1.13
N ALA A 36 -0.12 -9.47 0.06
CA ALA A 36 -0.80 -9.83 1.30
C ALA A 36 -2.08 -8.98 1.50
N ALA A 37 -2.03 -7.68 1.21
CA ALA A 37 -3.21 -6.82 1.30
C ALA A 37 -4.33 -7.30 0.36
N LEU A 38 -3.99 -7.67 -0.88
CA LEU A 38 -4.95 -8.21 -1.84
C LEU A 38 -5.51 -9.56 -1.40
N LEU A 39 -4.68 -10.46 -0.86
CA LEU A 39 -5.12 -11.76 -0.36
C LEU A 39 -6.09 -11.64 0.83
N VAL A 40 -5.90 -10.64 1.71
CA VAL A 40 -6.80 -10.39 2.84
C VAL A 40 -8.10 -9.70 2.42
N ALA A 41 -8.03 -8.86 1.39
CA ALA A 41 -9.16 -8.04 0.94
C ALA A 41 -10.10 -8.75 -0.03
N TRP A 42 -9.61 -9.67 -0.87
CA TRP A 42 -10.42 -10.32 -1.89
C TRP A 42 -11.12 -11.59 -1.39
N PRO A 43 -12.28 -11.96 -1.97
CA PRO A 43 -12.98 -13.19 -1.64
C PRO A 43 -12.11 -14.43 -1.86
N VAL A 44 -12.16 -15.38 -0.93
CA VAL A 44 -11.35 -16.60 -0.99
C VAL A 44 -11.60 -17.41 -2.27
N SER A 45 -12.82 -17.40 -2.78
CA SER A 45 -13.20 -18.06 -4.05
C SER A 45 -12.46 -17.47 -5.26
N LEU A 46 -12.21 -16.16 -5.27
CA LEU A 46 -11.46 -15.48 -6.33
C LEU A 46 -9.95 -15.61 -6.13
N VAL A 47 -9.48 -15.60 -4.88
CA VAL A 47 -8.06 -15.82 -4.54
C VAL A 47 -7.59 -17.23 -4.90
N LEU A 48 -8.44 -18.24 -4.76
CA LEU A 48 -8.12 -19.62 -5.16
C LEU A 48 -8.35 -19.88 -6.66
N SER A 49 -8.83 -18.88 -7.41
CA SER A 49 -9.06 -18.98 -8.85
C SER A 49 -7.86 -18.51 -9.68
N ARG A 50 -7.95 -18.66 -11.00
CA ARG A 50 -6.95 -18.14 -11.95
C ARG A 50 -6.78 -16.62 -11.88
N SER A 51 -7.76 -15.88 -11.35
CA SER A 51 -7.71 -14.43 -11.19
C SER A 51 -6.60 -13.97 -10.23
N VAL A 52 -6.10 -14.84 -9.35
CA VAL A 52 -4.98 -14.53 -8.45
C VAL A 52 -3.71 -14.12 -9.20
N ALA A 53 -3.50 -14.62 -10.42
CA ALA A 53 -2.38 -14.23 -11.25
C ALA A 53 -2.46 -12.74 -11.64
N LEU A 54 -3.66 -12.23 -11.95
CA LEU A 54 -3.87 -10.81 -12.23
C LEU A 54 -3.65 -9.96 -10.97
N LEU A 55 -4.13 -10.43 -9.81
CA LEU A 55 -3.89 -9.76 -8.53
C LEU A 55 -2.39 -9.71 -8.20
N ALA A 56 -1.66 -10.79 -8.46
CA ALA A 56 -0.21 -10.82 -8.27
C ALA A 56 0.51 -9.84 -9.19
N VAL A 57 0.09 -9.70 -10.45
CA VAL A 57 0.63 -8.68 -11.37
C VAL A 57 0.40 -7.28 -10.83
N VAL A 58 -0.82 -6.98 -10.36
CA VAL A 58 -1.15 -5.68 -9.75
C VAL A 58 -0.31 -5.43 -8.48
N ALA A 59 -0.11 -6.46 -7.65
CA ALA A 59 0.69 -6.37 -6.43
C ALA A 59 2.17 -6.06 -6.69
N VAL A 60 2.73 -6.66 -7.74
CA VAL A 60 4.16 -6.54 -8.08
C VAL A 60 4.44 -5.25 -8.86
N TYR A 61 3.47 -4.72 -9.59
CA TYR A 61 3.66 -3.51 -10.40
C TYR A 61 4.25 -2.30 -9.63
N PRO A 62 3.79 -1.94 -8.41
CA PRO A 62 4.41 -0.92 -7.57
C PRO A 62 5.90 -1.15 -7.27
N ALA A 63 6.32 -2.41 -7.11
CA ALA A 63 7.71 -2.75 -6.81
C ALA A 63 8.65 -2.51 -8.01
N LEU A 64 8.11 -2.55 -9.23
CA LEU A 64 8.84 -2.28 -10.47
C LEU A 64 8.90 -0.78 -10.77
N ALA A 65 7.79 -0.07 -10.54
CA ALA A 65 7.63 1.36 -10.83
C ALA A 65 7.15 2.18 -9.60
N PRO A 66 8.00 2.32 -8.56
CA PRO A 66 7.59 2.95 -7.29
C PRO A 66 7.27 4.45 -7.40
N ARG A 67 7.84 5.17 -8.39
CA ARG A 67 7.60 6.61 -8.63
C ARG A 67 6.30 6.90 -9.39
N GLY A 68 5.59 5.87 -9.84
CA GLY A 68 4.42 6.01 -10.72
C GLY A 68 3.09 5.92 -9.98
N ARG A 69 2.03 5.70 -10.76
CA ARG A 69 0.67 5.47 -10.24
C ARG A 69 0.46 4.04 -9.69
N GLY A 70 1.50 3.20 -9.73
CA GLY A 70 1.42 1.79 -9.33
C GLY A 70 0.89 1.59 -7.92
N PRO A 71 1.48 2.22 -6.88
CA PRO A 71 0.99 2.09 -5.51
C PRO A 71 -0.48 2.50 -5.35
N THR A 72 -0.91 3.55 -6.05
CA THR A 72 -2.31 4.00 -6.05
C THR A 72 -3.24 2.98 -6.69
N VAL A 73 -2.87 2.44 -7.86
CA VAL A 73 -3.66 1.40 -8.53
C VAL A 73 -3.81 0.18 -7.62
N ALA A 74 -2.72 -0.31 -7.04
CA ALA A 74 -2.75 -1.45 -6.13
C ALA A 74 -3.61 -1.18 -4.89
N ALA A 75 -3.49 0.00 -4.28
CA ALA A 75 -4.32 0.40 -3.14
C ALA A 75 -5.82 0.43 -3.50
N LEU A 76 -6.17 0.99 -4.66
CA LEU A 76 -7.56 0.99 -5.14
C LEU A 76 -8.06 -0.42 -5.43
N THR A 77 -7.23 -1.32 -5.95
CA THR A 77 -7.60 -2.73 -6.16
C THR A 77 -7.83 -3.47 -4.85
N VAL A 78 -7.06 -3.17 -3.80
CA VAL A 78 -7.29 -3.70 -2.45
C VAL A 78 -8.63 -3.20 -1.90
N VAL A 79 -8.88 -1.90 -1.96
CA VAL A 79 -10.14 -1.31 -1.50
C VAL A 79 -11.34 -1.85 -2.29
N GLY A 80 -11.21 -1.98 -3.60
CA GLY A 80 -12.24 -2.58 -4.46
C GLY A 80 -12.53 -4.04 -4.09
N GLY A 81 -11.48 -4.83 -3.83
CA GLY A 81 -11.63 -6.20 -3.35
C GLY A 81 -12.34 -6.29 -2.01
N TRP A 82 -11.97 -5.42 -1.06
CA TRP A 82 -12.60 -5.34 0.25
C TRP A 82 -14.10 -5.02 0.16
N ILE A 83 -14.47 -4.00 -0.63
CA ILE A 83 -15.86 -3.64 -0.85
C ILE A 83 -16.59 -4.83 -1.48
N LEU A 84 -16.05 -5.41 -2.56
CA LEU A 84 -16.65 -6.56 -3.23
C LEU A 84 -16.91 -7.72 -2.26
N ASP A 85 -15.92 -8.07 -1.44
CA ASP A 85 -16.02 -9.17 -0.47
C ASP A 85 -17.07 -8.90 0.62
N THR A 86 -17.11 -7.68 1.14
CA THR A 86 -18.03 -7.31 2.22
C THR A 86 -19.47 -7.03 1.77
N THR A 87 -19.70 -6.66 0.50
CA THR A 87 -21.04 -6.29 0.01
C THR A 87 -21.66 -7.28 -0.98
N TRP A 88 -20.87 -8.05 -1.74
CA TRP A 88 -21.39 -9.07 -2.67
C TRP A 88 -21.18 -10.51 -2.18
N TYR A 89 -20.19 -10.75 -1.33
CA TYR A 89 -19.89 -12.08 -0.78
C TYR A 89 -20.25 -12.21 0.72
N ASP A 90 -20.93 -11.20 1.27
CA ASP A 90 -21.39 -11.13 2.67
C ASP A 90 -20.29 -11.47 3.70
N ALA A 91 -19.03 -11.21 3.36
CA ALA A 91 -17.93 -11.55 4.22
C ALA A 91 -17.97 -10.69 5.49
N ARG A 92 -17.83 -11.35 6.64
CA ARG A 92 -17.89 -10.67 7.93
C ARG A 92 -16.75 -9.65 8.05
N ILE A 93 -17.12 -8.42 8.41
CA ILE A 93 -16.17 -7.37 8.79
C ILE A 93 -15.60 -7.72 10.15
N ALA A 94 -14.31 -8.06 10.19
CA ALA A 94 -13.58 -8.39 11.41
C ALA A 94 -12.47 -7.38 11.67
N LEU A 95 -12.28 -6.99 12.94
CA LEU A 95 -11.28 -5.98 13.33
C LEU A 95 -9.88 -6.32 12.82
N TRP A 96 -9.45 -7.57 12.98
CA TRP A 96 -8.12 -8.01 12.54
C TRP A 96 -7.94 -7.84 11.03
N ARG A 97 -8.99 -8.05 10.22
CA ARG A 97 -8.94 -7.89 8.76
C ARG A 97 -8.77 -6.42 8.39
N VAL A 98 -9.52 -5.53 9.04
CA VAL A 98 -9.41 -4.07 8.85
C VAL A 98 -8.00 -3.59 9.20
N LEU A 99 -7.49 -4.00 10.37
CA LEU A 99 -6.14 -3.64 10.81
C LEU A 99 -5.05 -4.20 9.89
N ALA A 100 -5.20 -5.44 9.42
CA ALA A 100 -4.27 -6.05 8.48
C ALA A 100 -4.24 -5.28 7.15
N VAL A 101 -5.39 -5.01 6.54
CA VAL A 101 -5.48 -4.24 5.28
C VAL A 101 -4.89 -2.85 5.45
N ALA A 102 -5.26 -2.12 6.51
CA ALA A 102 -4.74 -0.77 6.78
C ALA A 102 -3.21 -0.78 6.95
N THR A 103 -2.69 -1.72 7.75
CA THR A 103 -1.25 -1.86 8.01
C THR A 103 -0.49 -2.21 6.74
N LEU A 104 -0.96 -3.18 5.96
CA LEU A 104 -0.30 -3.64 4.74
C LEU A 104 -0.33 -2.56 3.65
N LEU A 105 -1.44 -1.84 3.49
CA LEU A 105 -1.51 -0.70 2.58
C LEU A 105 -0.56 0.43 2.98
N TYR A 106 -0.52 0.77 4.27
CA TYR A 106 0.40 1.80 4.77
C TYR A 106 1.87 1.39 4.59
N ALA A 107 2.22 0.13 4.89
CA ALA A 107 3.55 -0.42 4.66
C ALA A 107 3.92 -0.39 3.16
N GLY A 108 3.06 -0.91 2.28
CA GLY A 108 3.29 -0.92 0.84
C GLY A 108 3.45 0.49 0.25
N HIS A 109 2.64 1.45 0.72
CA HIS A 109 2.72 2.85 0.29
C HIS A 109 4.01 3.52 0.75
N THR A 110 4.36 3.40 2.04
CA THR A 110 5.56 4.03 2.59
C THR A 110 6.86 3.39 2.08
N LEU A 111 6.87 2.08 1.84
CA LEU A 111 7.97 1.39 1.15
C LEU A 111 8.10 1.85 -0.30
N SER A 112 6.98 2.09 -1.00
CA SER A 112 7.01 2.65 -2.36
C SER A 112 7.59 4.06 -2.38
N ALA A 113 7.22 4.90 -1.41
CA ALA A 113 7.81 6.22 -1.23
C ALA A 113 9.31 6.16 -0.94
N LEU A 114 9.75 5.20 -0.09
CA LEU A 114 11.17 4.98 0.18
C LEU A 114 11.93 4.53 -1.08
N ALA A 115 11.38 3.57 -1.83
CA ALA A 115 11.96 3.10 -3.09
C ALA A 115 11.99 4.17 -4.20
N ALA A 116 11.08 5.15 -4.13
CA ALA A 116 11.06 6.28 -5.04
C ALA A 116 12.22 7.27 -4.78
N VAL A 117 12.80 7.30 -3.59
CA VAL A 117 13.94 8.19 -3.28
C VAL A 117 15.28 7.45 -3.26
N LEU A 118 15.28 6.12 -3.13
CA LEU A 118 16.50 5.33 -3.01
C LEU A 118 17.15 5.01 -4.37
N PRO A 119 18.42 5.40 -4.60
CA PRO A 119 19.23 4.88 -5.71
C PRO A 119 19.43 3.37 -5.62
N TYR A 120 19.62 2.69 -6.74
CA TYR A 120 19.81 1.22 -6.75
C TYR A 120 21.14 0.78 -6.13
N ASP A 121 22.11 1.68 -6.06
CA ASP A 121 23.46 1.53 -5.53
C ASP A 121 23.61 2.14 -4.12
N ALA A 122 22.52 2.58 -3.50
CA ALA A 122 22.57 3.20 -2.19
C ALA A 122 23.00 2.21 -1.11
N VAL A 123 24.02 2.60 -0.34
CA VAL A 123 24.37 1.95 0.92
C VAL A 123 23.63 2.71 2.02
N VAL A 124 22.66 2.05 2.65
CA VAL A 124 21.86 2.64 3.72
C VAL A 124 22.29 2.01 5.04
N THR A 125 22.51 2.84 6.05
CA THR A 125 22.81 2.39 7.40
C THR A 125 21.58 1.77 8.06
N ALA A 126 21.79 0.82 8.98
CA ALA A 126 20.70 0.16 9.69
C ALA A 126 19.81 1.17 10.46
N ASP A 127 20.38 2.27 10.94
CA ASP A 127 19.67 3.32 11.68
C ASP A 127 18.53 3.97 10.87
N VAL A 128 18.71 4.13 9.55
CA VAL A 128 17.65 4.68 8.69
C VAL A 128 16.48 3.71 8.60
N VAL A 129 16.77 2.40 8.52
CA VAL A 129 15.74 1.36 8.45
C VAL A 129 15.00 1.24 9.77
N THR A 130 15.71 1.25 10.90
CA THR A 130 15.09 1.19 12.23
C THR A 130 14.28 2.44 12.53
N ALA A 131 14.76 3.63 12.19
CA ALA A 131 14.01 4.88 12.34
C ALA A 131 12.75 4.90 11.46
N TRP A 132 12.85 4.41 10.22
CA TRP A 132 11.70 4.26 9.33
C TRP A 132 10.68 3.27 9.91
N LEU A 133 11.12 2.10 10.38
CA LEU A 133 10.27 1.09 11.02
C LEU A 133 9.59 1.64 12.27
N ALA A 134 10.32 2.36 13.14
CA ALA A 134 9.77 2.95 14.34
C ALA A 134 8.67 3.97 14.02
N ARG A 135 8.92 4.87 13.05
CA ARG A 135 7.91 5.84 12.59
C ARG A 135 6.71 5.15 11.96
N ALA A 136 6.95 4.14 11.12
CA ALA A 136 5.87 3.41 10.47
C ALA A 136 5.01 2.66 11.51
N GLY A 137 5.66 1.97 12.44
CA GLY A 137 5.01 1.28 13.56
C GLY A 137 4.21 2.22 14.46
N ALA A 138 4.75 3.40 14.79
CA ALA A 138 4.04 4.41 15.57
C ALA A 138 2.75 4.89 14.87
N VAL A 139 2.82 5.15 13.57
CA VAL A 139 1.64 5.56 12.78
C VAL A 139 0.62 4.42 12.72
N VAL A 140 1.05 3.18 12.48
CA VAL A 140 0.16 2.02 12.44
C VAL A 140 -0.51 1.81 13.80
N LEU A 141 0.25 1.85 14.89
CA LEU A 141 -0.26 1.66 16.24
C LEU A 141 -1.26 2.77 16.63
N GLY A 142 -0.88 4.03 16.40
CA GLY A 142 -1.78 5.17 16.64
C GLY A 142 -3.06 5.05 15.83
N SER A 143 -2.96 4.68 14.54
CA SER A 143 -4.12 4.47 13.68
C SER A 143 -5.00 3.30 14.14
N ALA A 144 -4.38 2.21 14.62
CA ALA A 144 -5.10 1.06 15.16
C ALA A 144 -5.89 1.42 16.42
N VAL A 145 -5.27 2.14 17.36
CA VAL A 145 -5.93 2.63 18.59
C VAL A 145 -7.09 3.54 18.24
N LEU A 146 -6.87 4.53 17.36
CA LEU A 146 -7.93 5.43 16.91
C LEU A 146 -9.06 4.69 16.19
N THR A 147 -8.74 3.65 15.42
CA THR A 147 -9.75 2.80 14.75
C THR A 147 -10.59 2.06 15.77
N VAL A 148 -9.98 1.45 16.80
CA VAL A 148 -10.71 0.75 17.87
C VAL A 148 -11.62 1.71 18.63
N ILE A 149 -11.12 2.90 19.00
CA ILE A 149 -11.91 3.94 19.67
C ILE A 149 -13.08 4.36 18.78
N ALA A 150 -12.82 4.67 17.50
CA ALA A 150 -13.85 5.08 16.56
C ALA A 150 -14.93 4.00 16.39
N LEU A 151 -14.54 2.73 16.21
CA LEU A 151 -15.48 1.62 16.12
C LEU A 151 -16.29 1.43 17.41
N GLY A 152 -15.68 1.60 18.58
CA GLY A 152 -16.36 1.54 19.88
C GLY A 152 -17.39 2.66 20.04
N LEU A 153 -17.02 3.90 19.71
CA LEU A 153 -17.91 5.07 19.78
C LEU A 153 -19.06 5.02 18.77
N THR A 154 -18.87 4.28 17.67
CA THR A 154 -19.83 4.19 16.56
C THR A 154 -20.62 2.89 16.54
N ALA A 155 -20.39 1.97 17.49
CA ALA A 155 -21.02 0.65 17.52
C ALA A 155 -22.56 0.67 17.55
N GLY A 156 -23.16 1.77 18.03
CA GLY A 156 -24.60 2.01 18.03
C GLY A 156 -25.08 3.01 16.98
N LEU A 157 -24.19 3.56 16.15
CA LEU A 157 -24.52 4.55 15.13
C LEU A 157 -24.76 3.85 13.80
N ALA A 158 -25.97 4.00 13.28
CA ALA A 158 -26.35 3.49 11.96
C ALA A 158 -27.21 4.53 11.21
N GLY A 159 -27.32 4.35 9.90
CA GLY A 159 -28.22 5.12 9.06
C GLY A 159 -27.60 6.34 8.36
N PRO A 160 -28.42 7.14 7.66
CA PRO A 160 -27.96 8.15 6.71
C PRO A 160 -27.09 9.25 7.33
N ALA A 161 -27.38 9.66 8.57
CA ALA A 161 -26.60 10.68 9.26
C ALA A 161 -25.15 10.24 9.53
N PHE A 162 -24.94 8.98 9.92
CA PHE A 162 -23.61 8.42 10.13
C PHE A 162 -22.81 8.33 8.83
N VAL A 163 -23.46 7.92 7.73
CA VAL A 163 -22.85 7.91 6.39
C VAL A 163 -22.44 9.32 5.98
N LEU A 164 -23.34 10.30 6.15
CA LEU A 164 -23.07 11.68 5.78
C LEU A 164 -21.92 12.28 6.60
N ALA A 165 -21.87 12.02 7.91
CA ALA A 165 -20.76 12.42 8.76
C ALA A 165 -19.42 11.80 8.31
N SER A 166 -19.42 10.52 7.93
CA SER A 166 -18.25 9.82 7.40
C SER A 166 -17.78 10.39 6.06
N LEU A 167 -18.71 10.74 5.16
CA LEU A 167 -18.41 11.39 3.89
C LEU A 167 -17.83 12.79 4.09
N VAL A 168 -18.38 13.57 5.01
CA VAL A 168 -17.86 14.90 5.37
C VAL A 168 -16.45 14.77 5.97
N GLY A 169 -16.24 13.84 6.90
CA GLY A 169 -14.92 13.57 7.47
C GLY A 169 -13.88 13.17 6.40
N LEU A 170 -14.27 12.31 5.46
CA LEU A 170 -13.42 11.92 4.33
C LEU A 170 -13.10 13.12 3.42
N ALA A 171 -14.11 13.93 3.07
CA ALA A 171 -13.92 15.13 2.25
C ALA A 171 -12.97 16.13 2.93
N ALA A 172 -13.10 16.32 4.25
CA ALA A 172 -12.20 17.16 5.02
C ALA A 172 -10.76 16.63 5.02
N ALA A 173 -10.57 15.32 5.21
CA ALA A 173 -9.25 14.69 5.17
C ALA A 173 -8.59 14.83 3.78
N VAL A 174 -9.34 14.60 2.70
CA VAL A 174 -8.88 14.80 1.32
C VAL A 174 -8.52 16.27 1.08
N GLY A 175 -9.39 17.19 1.49
CA GLY A 175 -9.17 18.63 1.36
C GLY A 175 -7.91 19.10 2.07
N LEU A 176 -7.69 18.66 3.32
CA LEU A 176 -6.49 18.95 4.08
C LEU A 176 -5.24 18.39 3.40
N THR A 177 -5.30 17.16 2.90
CA THR A 177 -4.18 16.54 2.17
C THR A 177 -3.82 17.32 0.90
N LEU A 178 -4.82 17.76 0.12
CA LEU A 178 -4.61 18.58 -1.07
C LEU A 178 -4.05 19.95 -0.73
N LEU A 179 -4.52 20.57 0.36
CA LEU A 179 -4.01 21.85 0.86
C LEU A 179 -2.53 21.72 1.24
N LEU A 180 -2.17 20.73 2.05
CA LEU A 180 -0.79 20.46 2.43
C LEU A 180 0.10 20.22 1.21
N ALA A 181 -0.34 19.39 0.26
CA ALA A 181 0.39 19.15 -0.98
C ALA A 181 0.55 20.43 -1.84
N ARG A 182 -0.40 21.37 -1.79
CA ARG A 182 -0.29 22.65 -2.48
C ARG A 182 0.69 23.60 -1.78
N LEU A 183 0.69 23.63 -0.44
CA LEU A 183 1.61 24.45 0.35
C LEU A 183 3.05 23.97 0.20
N LEU A 184 3.30 22.65 0.27
CA LEU A 184 4.62 22.05 0.09
C LEU A 184 5.21 22.23 -1.31
N ARG A 185 4.38 22.45 -2.33
CA ARG A 185 4.84 22.76 -3.70
C ARG A 185 5.20 24.23 -3.91
N ARG A 186 4.83 25.10 -2.96
CA ARG A 186 5.08 26.54 -3.02
C ARG A 186 6.27 26.99 -2.17
N ALA A 187 6.69 26.16 -1.21
CA ALA A 187 7.90 26.35 -0.42
C ALA A 187 9.11 25.77 -1.16
#